data_AF-A0A3D0QJ34-F1
#
_entry.id   AF-A0A3D0QJ34-F1
#
_cell.length_a   1.000
_cell.length_b   1.000
_cell.length_c   1.000
_cell.angle_alpha   90.00
_cell.angle_beta   90.00
_cell.angle_gamma   90.00
#
_symmetry.space_group_name_H-M   'P 1'
#
loop_
_entity.id
_entity.type
_entity.pdbx_description
1 polymer ?
#
loop_
_entity_poly.entity_id
_entity_poly.type
_entity_poly.pdbx_seq_one_letter_code
_entity_poly.pdbx_strand_id
1 'polypeptide(L)' 'MKKVLIVSYYFPPSGGPGVQRVLKFVKYLPEFGWQPHVLTVQDG' A
#
# COMPACT_ATOMS: atom_id res chain seq x y z
N MET A 1 2.44 17.72 4.01
CA MET A 1 2.04 16.36 3.60
C MET A 1 1.98 15.47 4.83
N LYS A 2 0.88 14.74 5.05
CA LYS A 2 0.74 13.83 6.21
C LYS A 2 1.31 12.45 5.85
N LYS A 3 1.98 11.77 6.77
CA LYS A 3 2.53 10.43 6.53
C LYS A 3 1.56 9.36 7.03
N VAL A 4 1.44 8.25 6.31
CA VAL A 4 0.66 7.08 6.72
C VAL A 4 1.46 5.80 6.46
N LEU A 5 1.46 4.90 7.44
CA LEU A 5 2.01 3.55 7.32
C LEU A 5 0.87 2.56 7.08
N ILE A 6 0.97 1.80 6.00
CA ILE A 6 0.07 0.70 5.68
C ILE A 6 0.82 -0.60 5.95
N VAL A 7 0.30 -1.44 6.84
CA VAL A 7 0.85 -2.76 7.13
C VAL A 7 0.00 -3.79 6.39
N SER A 8 0.62 -4.53 5.47
CA SER A 8 -0.08 -5.56 4.69
C SER A 8 0.79 -6.80 4.53
N TYR A 9 0.19 -7.96 4.77
CA TYR A 9 0.85 -9.23 4.48
C TYR A 9 0.97 -9.48 2.97
N TYR A 10 -0.03 -9.05 2.18
CA TYR A 10 -0.04 -9.19 0.72
C TYR A 10 0.24 -7.85 0.04
N PHE A 11 1.30 -7.77 -0.74
CA PHE A 11 1.71 -6.59 -1.54
C PHE A 11 2.54 -7.06 -2.75
N PRO A 12 2.78 -6.30 -3.82
CA PRO A 12 3.67 -6.80 -4.88
C PRO A 12 5.03 -7.26 -4.31
N PRO A 13 5.54 -8.42 -4.77
CA PRO A 13 5.16 -9.14 -5.99
C PRO A 13 3.94 -10.07 -5.90
N SER A 14 3.33 -10.32 -4.74
CA SER A 14 2.12 -11.15 -4.67
C SER A 14 0.97 -10.62 -5.53
N GLY A 15 0.15 -11.57 -6.00
CA GLY A 15 -1.06 -11.30 -6.77
C GLY A 15 -2.35 -11.49 -5.95
N GLY A 16 -3.49 -11.30 -6.62
CA GLY A 16 -4.81 -11.59 -6.06
C GLY A 16 -5.59 -10.37 -5.55
N PRO A 17 -6.86 -10.58 -5.11
CA PRO A 17 -7.78 -9.49 -4.80
C PRO A 17 -7.36 -8.65 -3.59
N GLY A 18 -6.61 -9.23 -2.63
CA GLY A 18 -6.13 -8.52 -1.45
C GLY A 18 -5.13 -7.41 -1.77
N VAL A 19 -4.26 -7.63 -2.76
CA VAL A 19 -3.21 -6.70 -3.20
C VAL A 19 -3.80 -5.45 -3.86
N GLN A 20 -4.89 -5.63 -4.63
CA GLN A 20 -5.49 -4.55 -5.40
C GLN A 20 -5.96 -3.39 -4.53
N ARG A 21 -6.53 -3.65 -3.34
CA ARG A 21 -6.98 -2.59 -2.43
C ARG A 21 -5.82 -1.72 -1.95
N VAL A 22 -4.75 -2.35 -1.49
CA VAL A 22 -3.56 -1.63 -0.99
C VAL A 22 -2.92 -0.82 -2.10
N LEU A 23 -2.84 -1.38 -3.32
CA LEU A 23 -2.35 -0.66 -4.50
C LEU A 23 -3.18 0.59 -4.82
N LYS A 24 -4.51 0.52 -4.75
CA LYS A 24 -5.35 1.72 -4.96
C LYS A 24 -5.14 2.77 -3.88
N PHE A 25 -4.96 2.38 -2.61
CA PHE A 25 -4.60 3.34 -1.56
C PHE A 25 -3.25 4.01 -1.84
N VAL A 26 -2.21 3.23 -2.14
CA VAL A 26 -0.89 3.78 -2.46
C VAL A 26 -0.96 4.73 -3.66
N LYS A 27 -1.76 4.38 -4.68
CA LYS A 27 -1.94 5.19 -5.88
C LYS A 27 -2.64 6.52 -5.60
N TYR A 28 -3.76 6.51 -4.86
CA TYR A 28 -4.65 7.68 -4.77
C TYR A 28 -4.44 8.53 -3.51
N LEU A 29 -3.87 8.00 -2.42
CA LEU A 29 -3.60 8.79 -1.20
C LEU A 29 -2.76 10.06 -1.44
N PRO A 30 -1.75 10.07 -2.34
CA PRO A 30 -1.02 11.29 -2.68
C PRO A 30 -1.92 12.45 -3.16
N GLU A 31 -3.02 12.16 -3.86
CA GLU A 31 -3.99 13.17 -4.35
C GLU A 31 -4.73 13.86 -3.19
N PHE A 32 -4.77 13.23 -2.01
CA PHE A 32 -5.38 13.78 -0.78
C PHE A 32 -4.34 14.33 0.21
N GLY A 33 -3.09 14.53 -0.23
CA GLY A 33 -2.02 15.10 0.61
C GLY A 33 -1.40 14.12 1.61
N TRP A 34 -1.62 12.82 1.42
CA TRP A 34 -1.04 11.74 2.21
C TRP A 34 0.12 11.06 1.49
N GLN A 35 1.21 10.83 2.20
CA GLN A 35 2.38 10.10 1.71
C GLN A 35 2.35 8.66 2.27
N PRO A 36 1.96 7.66 1.47
CA PRO A 36 1.89 6.27 1.91
C PRO A 36 3.28 5.64 1.99
N HIS A 37 3.48 4.82 3.03
CA HIS A 37 4.59 3.88 3.17
C HIS A 37 3.98 2.50 3.42
N VAL A 38 4.48 1.46 2.75
CA VAL A 38 3.99 0.10 2.93
C VAL A 38 5.03 -0.73 3.65
N LEU A 39 4.63 -1.37 4.74
CA LEU A 39 5.38 -2.43 5.40
C LEU A 39 4.75 -3.76 5.02
N THR A 40 5.56 -4.65 4.45
CA THR A 40 5.15 -5.99 4.05
C THR A 40 6.26 -6.99 4.34
N VAL A 41 5.98 -8.29 4.15
CA VAL A 41 6.99 -9.35 4.27
C VAL A 41 7.88 -9.34 3.02
N GLN A 42 9.09 -9.88 3.13
CA GLN A 42 10.09 -9.82 2.06
C GLN A 42 9.62 -10.47 0.74
N ASP A 43 8.84 -11.54 0.84
CA ASP A 43 8.25 -12.28 -0.30
C ASP A 43 6.72 -12.09 -0.37
N GLY A 44 6.27 -10.89 0.00
CA GLY A 44 4.86 -10.55 0.24
C GLY A 44 3.99 -10.48 -0.99
#